data_AF-A0A1V5R3A9-F1
#
_entry.id   AF-A0A1V5R3A9-F1
#
_cell.length_a   1.000
_cell.length_b   1.000
_cell.length_c   1.000
_cell.angle_alpha   90.00
_cell.angle_beta   90.00
_cell.angle_gamma   90.00
#
_symmetry.space_group_name_H-M   'P 1'
#
loop_
_entity.id
_entity.type
_entity.pdbx_description
1 polymer ?
#
loop_
_entity_poly.entity_id
_entity_poly.type
_entity_poly.pdbx_seq_one_letter_code
_entity_poly.pdbx_strand_id
1 'polypeptide(L)'
;MEGIKKNWIIFSVLSVVVVITIIFLISARGSEDDWICKEGLWTKHGNPSSAMPNTPCPGAIACTLDARICPDGSAVGRQGPNCEFAPCPGDEATSTEPVGLANPASANCKDKGGNLVMWEGPIGQYGLCFFDDNRACEEWAMLRGDCPVGGVKTTGYDTEAQRYCAWSGGSTSAVPNAICKFKDGSQCNVEEFYNGKCQKGEKI
;
A
#
# COMPACT_ATOMS: atom_id res chain seq x y z
N MET A 1 1.42 58.19 -13.22
CA MET A 1 1.12 57.27 -12.09
C MET A 1 -0.18 56.46 -12.27
N GLU A 2 -0.99 56.75 -13.29
CA GLU A 2 -2.31 56.12 -13.48
C GLU A 2 -2.25 54.72 -14.15
N GLY A 3 -1.27 54.48 -15.03
CA GLY A 3 -1.10 53.20 -15.73
C GLY A 3 -0.63 52.03 -14.83
N ILE A 4 0.18 52.30 -13.81
CA ILE A 4 0.69 51.27 -12.88
C ILE A 4 -0.46 50.74 -12.00
N LYS A 5 -1.35 51.63 -11.55
CA LYS A 5 -2.53 51.26 -10.77
C LYS A 5 -3.52 50.42 -11.60
N LYS A 6 -3.73 50.77 -12.86
CA LYS A 6 -4.64 50.04 -13.76
C LYS A 6 -4.13 48.63 -14.07
N ASN A 7 -2.83 48.47 -14.34
CA ASN A 7 -2.24 47.15 -14.55
C ASN A 7 -2.26 46.30 -13.27
N TRP A 8 -2.00 46.89 -12.10
CA TRP A 8 -2.07 46.17 -10.82
C TRP A 8 -3.49 45.68 -10.49
N ILE A 9 -4.52 46.49 -10.80
CA ILE A 9 -5.92 46.07 -10.68
C ILE A 9 -6.22 44.92 -11.64
N ILE A 10 -5.78 45.01 -12.91
CA ILE A 10 -5.99 43.94 -13.89
C ILE A 10 -5.32 42.64 -13.45
N PHE A 11 -4.06 42.66 -13.00
CA PHE A 11 -3.37 41.47 -12.51
C PHE A 11 -4.03 40.87 -11.27
N SER A 12 -4.52 41.71 -10.36
CA SER A 12 -5.23 41.26 -9.16
C SER A 12 -6.55 40.57 -9.51
N VAL A 13 -7.33 41.15 -10.43
CA VAL A 13 -8.58 40.53 -10.91
C VAL A 13 -8.31 39.23 -11.66
N LEU A 14 -7.29 39.19 -12.52
CA LEU A 14 -6.93 38.00 -13.29
C LEU A 14 -6.48 36.85 -12.38
N SER A 15 -5.69 37.16 -11.34
CA SER A 15 -5.26 36.19 -10.33
C SER A 15 -6.46 35.60 -9.57
N VAL A 16 -7.40 36.45 -9.15
CA VAL A 16 -8.63 35.99 -8.47
C VAL A 16 -9.47 35.11 -9.39
N VAL A 17 -9.62 35.46 -10.67
CA VAL A 17 -10.36 34.63 -11.65
C VAL A 17 -9.67 33.28 -11.85
N VAL A 18 -8.35 33.24 -11.96
CA VAL A 18 -7.59 31.97 -12.09
C VAL A 18 -7.72 31.11 -10.83
N VAL A 19 -7.69 31.70 -9.64
CA VAL A 19 -7.90 30.96 -8.39
C VAL A 19 -9.32 30.40 -8.32
N ILE A 20 -10.34 31.18 -8.72
CA ILE A 20 -11.73 30.71 -8.75
C ILE A 20 -11.92 29.58 -9.76
N THR A 21 -11.30 29.64 -10.95
CA THR A 21 -11.39 28.56 -11.93
C THR A 21 -10.67 27.30 -11.47
N ILE A 22 -9.51 27.43 -10.83
CA ILE A 22 -8.80 26.29 -10.23
C ILE A 22 -9.64 25.64 -9.12
N ILE A 23 -10.24 26.44 -8.23
CA ILE A 23 -11.11 25.94 -7.17
C ILE A 23 -12.33 25.20 -7.77
N PHE A 24 -12.95 25.77 -8.81
CA PHE A 24 -14.08 25.13 -9.50
C PHE A 24 -13.69 23.81 -10.20
N LEU A 25 -12.46 23.72 -10.74
CA LEU A 25 -11.94 22.49 -11.34
C LEU A 25 -11.61 21.42 -10.29
N ILE A 26 -11.14 21.81 -9.11
CA ILE A 26 -10.87 20.89 -8.00
C ILE A 26 -12.17 20.37 -7.40
N SER A 27 -13.18 21.21 -7.20
CA SER A 27 -14.49 20.80 -6.67
C SER A 27 -15.33 19.97 -7.66
N ALA A 28 -14.98 19.99 -8.96
CA ALA A 28 -15.58 19.11 -9.96
C ALA A 28 -14.98 17.69 -9.98
N ARG A 29 -13.88 17.42 -9.26
CA ARG A 29 -13.35 16.05 -9.07
C ARG A 29 -14.05 15.45 -7.85
N GLY A 30 -14.91 14.45 -8.10
CA GLY A 30 -15.56 13.69 -7.03
C GLY A 30 -14.54 13.02 -6.10
N SER A 31 -14.96 12.64 -4.89
CA SER A 31 -14.11 11.94 -3.93
C SER A 31 -13.62 10.61 -4.50
N GLU A 32 -12.31 10.39 -4.52
CA GLU A 32 -11.65 9.18 -5.05
C GLU A 32 -11.89 7.94 -4.17
N ASP A 33 -12.38 8.12 -2.93
CA ASP A 33 -12.58 7.07 -1.92
C ASP A 33 -14.07 6.68 -1.73
N ASP A 34 -14.79 6.38 -2.81
CA ASP A 34 -16.21 5.97 -2.73
C ASP A 34 -16.48 4.66 -3.48
N TRP A 35 -17.61 4.02 -3.20
CA TRP A 35 -18.06 2.84 -3.93
C TRP A 35 -18.47 3.26 -5.35
N ILE A 36 -17.87 2.65 -6.37
CA ILE A 36 -18.18 2.95 -7.78
C ILE A 36 -18.92 1.77 -8.36
N CYS A 37 -20.08 2.01 -8.99
CA CYS A 37 -20.71 0.94 -9.75
C CYS A 37 -20.08 0.78 -11.14
N LYS A 38 -19.59 -0.43 -11.42
CA LYS A 38 -19.16 -0.86 -12.76
C LYS A 38 -19.86 -2.19 -13.08
N GLU A 39 -20.43 -2.29 -14.28
CA GLU A 39 -21.03 -3.53 -14.78
C GLU A 39 -22.10 -4.14 -13.85
N GLY A 40 -22.86 -3.29 -13.13
CA GLY A 40 -23.91 -3.73 -12.21
C GLY A 40 -23.41 -4.19 -10.83
N LEU A 41 -22.10 -4.10 -10.56
CA LEU A 41 -21.48 -4.44 -9.28
C LEU A 41 -20.82 -3.22 -8.64
N TRP A 42 -20.97 -3.10 -7.32
CA TRP A 42 -20.20 -2.13 -6.54
C TRP A 42 -18.73 -2.56 -6.48
N THR A 43 -17.86 -1.78 -7.11
CA THR A 43 -16.41 -1.93 -7.05
C THR A 43 -15.85 -0.98 -5.99
N LYS A 44 -14.99 -1.49 -5.11
CA LYS A 44 -14.30 -0.67 -4.11
C LYS A 44 -13.27 0.21 -4.81
N HIS A 45 -13.39 1.54 -4.70
CA HIS A 45 -12.40 2.50 -5.17
C HIS A 45 -11.78 3.22 -3.97
N GLY A 46 -10.45 3.21 -3.86
CA GLY A 46 -9.74 3.76 -2.69
C GLY A 46 -10.10 3.02 -1.39
N ASN A 47 -10.33 3.77 -0.32
CA ASN A 47 -10.74 3.24 0.98
C ASN A 47 -12.06 3.87 1.49
N PRO A 48 -13.23 3.46 0.97
CA PRO A 48 -14.50 4.01 1.40
C PRO A 48 -14.73 3.76 2.89
N SER A 49 -15.09 4.82 3.61
CA SER A 49 -15.42 4.78 5.04
C SER A 49 -16.84 4.25 5.29
N SER A 50 -17.69 4.24 4.27
CA SER A 50 -19.05 3.72 4.29
C SER A 50 -19.10 2.22 4.00
N ALA A 51 -20.02 1.50 4.65
CA ALA A 51 -20.33 0.12 4.28
C ALA A 51 -20.85 0.07 2.84
N MET A 52 -20.61 -1.05 2.15
CA MET A 52 -21.10 -1.26 0.79
C MET A 52 -22.61 -1.00 0.71
N PRO A 53 -23.11 -0.26 -0.30
CA PRO A 53 -24.54 -0.01 -0.43
C PRO A 53 -25.32 -1.32 -0.62
N ASN A 54 -26.36 -1.52 0.20
CA ASN A 54 -27.29 -2.65 0.04
C ASN A 54 -28.30 -2.43 -1.09
N THR A 55 -28.28 -1.26 -1.73
CA THR A 55 -29.12 -0.94 -2.88
C THR A 55 -28.50 -1.49 -4.17
N PRO A 56 -29.28 -2.19 -5.02
CA PRO A 56 -28.82 -2.64 -6.33
C PRO A 56 -28.30 -1.48 -7.17
N CYS A 57 -27.19 -1.69 -7.86
CA CYS A 57 -26.68 -0.69 -8.79
C CYS A 57 -27.63 -0.51 -9.99
N PRO A 58 -27.72 0.71 -10.58
CA PRO A 58 -28.31 0.91 -11.90
C PRO A 58 -27.78 -0.09 -12.94
N GLY A 59 -28.65 -0.96 -13.48
CA GLY A 59 -28.29 -2.01 -14.43
C GLY A 59 -28.07 -3.39 -13.83
N ALA A 60 -28.20 -3.55 -12.50
CA ALA A 60 -28.24 -4.86 -11.87
C ALA A 60 -29.47 -5.66 -12.34
N ILE A 61 -29.24 -6.87 -12.85
CA ILE A 61 -30.31 -7.81 -13.17
C ILE A 61 -30.95 -8.27 -11.86
N ALA A 62 -32.26 -8.07 -11.71
CA ALA A 62 -33.01 -8.58 -10.58
C ALA A 62 -33.13 -10.10 -10.71
N CYS A 63 -32.45 -10.84 -9.84
CA CYS A 63 -32.47 -12.29 -9.84
C CYS A 63 -33.74 -12.84 -9.16
N THR A 64 -34.15 -14.05 -9.55
CA THR A 64 -35.25 -14.76 -8.89
C THR A 64 -34.88 -15.10 -7.45
N LEU A 65 -35.89 -15.13 -6.57
CA LEU A 65 -35.74 -15.45 -5.13
C LEU A 65 -35.60 -16.95 -4.85
N ASP A 66 -34.94 -17.68 -5.77
CA ASP A 66 -34.71 -19.11 -5.60
C ASP A 66 -33.65 -19.34 -4.53
N ALA A 67 -33.82 -20.42 -3.76
CA ALA A 67 -32.85 -20.87 -2.78
C ALA A 67 -32.31 -22.26 -3.17
N ARG A 68 -30.99 -22.43 -3.13
CA ARG A 68 -30.30 -23.72 -3.22
C ARG A 68 -29.94 -24.18 -1.82
N ILE A 69 -30.30 -25.40 -1.47
CA ILE A 69 -29.93 -26.00 -0.18
C ILE A 69 -28.52 -26.58 -0.28
N CYS A 70 -27.72 -26.29 0.74
CA CYS A 70 -26.33 -26.68 0.86
C CYS A 70 -26.17 -28.00 1.65
N PRO A 71 -25.04 -28.71 1.52
CA PRO A 71 -24.80 -29.95 2.24
C PRO A 71 -24.84 -29.82 3.78
N ASP A 72 -24.53 -28.63 4.30
CA ASP A 72 -24.62 -28.26 5.72
C ASP A 72 -26.06 -27.93 6.18
N GLY A 73 -27.03 -27.97 5.26
CA GLY A 73 -28.42 -27.60 5.51
C GLY A 73 -28.75 -26.11 5.42
N SER A 74 -27.76 -25.26 5.12
CA SER A 74 -28.00 -23.83 4.87
C SER A 74 -28.62 -23.59 3.48
N ALA A 75 -29.07 -22.36 3.22
CA ALA A 75 -29.69 -21.98 1.96
C ALA A 75 -28.98 -20.76 1.36
N VAL A 76 -28.68 -20.83 0.06
CA VAL A 76 -28.04 -19.75 -0.69
C VAL A 76 -28.92 -19.26 -1.83
N GLY A 77 -28.96 -17.94 -2.03
CA GLY A 77 -29.69 -17.29 -3.13
C GLY A 77 -28.81 -17.02 -4.35
N ARG A 78 -29.43 -16.51 -5.43
CA ARG A 78 -28.71 -16.06 -6.63
C ARG A 78 -28.01 -14.71 -6.41
N GLN A 79 -26.83 -14.53 -6.97
CA GLN A 79 -26.04 -13.29 -6.95
C GLN A 79 -25.65 -12.86 -8.39
N GLY A 80 -25.48 -11.55 -8.60
CA GLY A 80 -25.23 -10.94 -9.92
C GLY A 80 -23.79 -11.12 -10.42
N PRO A 81 -23.48 -10.76 -11.69
CA PRO A 81 -24.35 -10.24 -12.75
C PRO A 81 -25.15 -11.31 -13.51
N ASN A 82 -24.82 -12.60 -13.33
CA ASN A 82 -25.39 -13.70 -14.11
C ASN A 82 -26.53 -14.46 -13.40
N CYS A 83 -26.93 -14.01 -12.22
CA CYS A 83 -27.96 -14.67 -11.40
C CYS A 83 -27.65 -16.15 -11.10
N GLU A 84 -26.39 -16.41 -10.75
CA GLU A 84 -25.92 -17.73 -10.34
C GLU A 84 -26.04 -17.89 -8.82
N PHE A 85 -26.26 -19.11 -8.33
CA PHE A 85 -26.32 -19.36 -6.88
C PHE A 85 -24.98 -19.02 -6.23
N ALA A 86 -25.03 -18.37 -5.06
CA ALA A 86 -23.84 -18.22 -4.24
C ALA A 86 -23.22 -19.60 -3.91
N PRO A 87 -21.89 -19.66 -3.69
CA PRO A 87 -21.27 -20.84 -3.12
C PRO A 87 -21.88 -21.15 -1.74
N CYS A 88 -22.00 -22.43 -1.41
CA CYS A 88 -22.44 -22.83 -0.07
C CYS A 88 -21.37 -22.49 0.98
N PRO A 89 -21.75 -22.27 2.25
CA PRO A 89 -20.78 -22.26 3.34
C PRO A 89 -20.01 -23.60 3.34
N GLY A 90 -18.68 -23.53 3.25
CA GLY A 90 -17.83 -24.72 3.07
C GLY A 90 -17.51 -25.07 1.61
N ASP A 91 -18.25 -24.53 0.63
CA ASP A 91 -17.73 -24.28 -0.72
C ASP A 91 -16.83 -23.02 -0.63
N GLU A 92 -15.76 -23.09 0.16
CA GLU A 92 -14.68 -22.14 -0.01
C GLU A 92 -14.34 -22.19 -1.49
N ALA A 93 -14.36 -21.03 -2.15
CA ALA A 93 -13.70 -20.84 -3.43
C ALA A 93 -12.24 -21.20 -3.22
N THR A 94 -11.96 -22.50 -3.29
CA THR A 94 -10.65 -23.07 -3.35
C THR A 94 -10.21 -22.70 -4.74
N SER A 95 -9.72 -21.47 -4.88
CA SER A 95 -8.66 -21.20 -5.81
C SER A 95 -7.48 -22.07 -5.35
N THR A 96 -7.56 -23.36 -5.67
CA THR A 96 -6.42 -24.18 -6.05
C THR A 96 -5.92 -23.72 -7.42
N GLU A 97 -5.82 -22.41 -7.62
CA GLU A 97 -4.57 -21.94 -8.20
C GLU A 97 -3.50 -22.35 -7.19
N PRO A 98 -2.35 -22.87 -7.61
CA PRO A 98 -1.23 -22.95 -6.68
C PRO A 98 -1.03 -21.53 -6.17
N VAL A 99 -1.54 -21.23 -4.96
CA VAL A 99 -1.18 -20.02 -4.23
C VAL A 99 0.32 -20.08 -4.24
N GLY A 100 0.94 -19.20 -5.05
CA GLY A 100 2.38 -19.18 -5.22
C GLY A 100 2.96 -19.30 -3.83
N LEU A 101 3.86 -20.27 -3.65
CA LEU A 101 4.43 -20.65 -2.36
C LEU A 101 4.53 -19.40 -1.48
N ALA A 102 3.80 -19.38 -0.36
CA ALA A 102 3.72 -18.19 0.48
C ALA A 102 5.13 -17.65 0.75
N ASN A 103 5.34 -16.35 0.59
CA ASN A 103 6.66 -15.76 0.76
C ASN A 103 7.18 -16.12 2.17
N PRO A 104 8.31 -16.85 2.27
CA PRO A 104 8.80 -17.35 3.55
C PRO A 104 9.19 -16.21 4.51
N ALA A 105 9.67 -15.08 4.00
CA ALA A 105 10.02 -13.91 4.80
C ALA A 105 8.75 -13.24 5.37
N SER A 106 7.73 -13.07 4.54
CA SER A 106 6.42 -12.56 4.95
C SER A 106 5.74 -13.45 5.99
N ALA A 107 5.81 -14.78 5.80
CA ALA A 107 5.29 -15.75 6.77
C ALA A 107 6.06 -15.69 8.09
N ASN A 108 7.39 -15.58 8.02
CA ASN A 108 8.26 -15.43 9.20
C ASN A 108 7.94 -14.15 9.97
N CYS A 109 7.65 -13.03 9.30
CA CYS A 109 7.23 -11.80 9.98
C CYS A 109 6.01 -12.01 10.88
N LYS A 110 4.98 -12.64 10.34
CA LYS A 110 3.74 -12.94 11.06
C LYS A 110 3.97 -13.94 12.21
N ASP A 111 4.78 -14.98 11.98
CA ASP A 111 5.18 -15.95 13.01
C ASP A 111 5.92 -15.29 14.19
N LYS A 112 6.71 -14.24 13.92
CA LYS A 112 7.40 -13.46 14.96
C LYS A 112 6.52 -12.39 15.61
N GLY A 113 5.23 -12.33 15.29
CA GLY A 113 4.27 -11.40 15.87
C GLY A 113 4.40 -9.97 15.36
N GLY A 114 5.10 -9.76 14.23
CA GLY A 114 5.19 -8.45 13.59
C GLY A 114 4.05 -8.19 12.60
N ASN A 115 3.82 -6.92 12.30
CA ASN A 115 2.91 -6.48 11.25
C ASN A 115 3.67 -6.27 9.93
N LEU A 116 3.32 -7.05 8.90
CA LEU A 116 3.95 -6.93 7.59
C LEU A 116 3.33 -5.77 6.80
N VAL A 117 4.19 -4.86 6.33
CA VAL A 117 3.82 -3.74 5.46
C VAL A 117 4.68 -3.80 4.21
N MET A 118 4.06 -3.70 3.03
CA MET A 118 4.79 -3.56 1.78
C MET A 118 5.08 -2.09 1.51
N TRP A 119 6.32 -1.79 1.15
CA TRP A 119 6.75 -0.44 0.84
C TRP A 119 7.38 -0.35 -0.54
N GLU A 120 7.31 0.83 -1.15
CA GLU A 120 7.89 1.08 -2.46
C GLU A 120 9.30 1.65 -2.30
N GLY A 121 10.26 1.09 -3.04
CA GLY A 121 11.62 1.60 -3.11
C GLY A 121 12.10 1.77 -4.56
N PRO A 122 13.30 2.34 -4.77
CA PRO A 122 13.87 2.61 -6.09
C PRO A 122 14.06 1.35 -6.95
N ILE A 123 14.25 0.20 -6.30
CA ILE A 123 14.52 -1.09 -6.95
C ILE A 123 13.30 -2.04 -6.94
N GLY A 124 12.13 -1.54 -6.54
CA GLY A 124 10.90 -2.32 -6.42
C GLY A 124 10.33 -2.30 -5.00
N GLN A 125 9.29 -3.10 -4.80
CA GLN A 125 8.65 -3.22 -3.49
C GLN A 125 9.45 -4.13 -2.55
N TYR A 126 9.48 -3.77 -1.27
CA TYR A 126 10.11 -4.57 -0.22
C TYR A 126 9.18 -4.67 1.00
N GLY A 127 9.27 -5.79 1.72
CA GLY A 127 8.47 -6.04 2.91
C GLY A 127 9.18 -5.55 4.17
N LEU A 128 8.47 -4.78 4.99
CA LEU A 128 8.90 -4.41 6.33
C LEU A 128 8.05 -5.10 7.38
N CYS A 129 8.72 -5.77 8.31
CA CYS A 129 8.12 -6.34 9.50
C CYS A 129 8.20 -5.33 10.65
N PHE A 130 7.08 -4.69 10.96
CA PHE A 130 6.96 -3.72 12.05
C PHE A 130 6.65 -4.42 13.39
N PHE A 131 7.24 -3.87 14.45
CA PHE A 131 7.02 -4.25 15.85
C PHE A 131 6.65 -2.99 16.65
N ASP A 132 6.31 -3.19 17.93
CA ASP A 132 6.08 -2.11 18.88
C ASP A 132 7.27 -1.15 18.98
N ASP A 133 7.05 0.03 19.57
CA ASP A 133 8.05 1.08 19.75
C ASP A 133 8.69 1.61 18.45
N ASN A 134 7.94 1.61 17.35
CA ASN A 134 8.41 2.06 16.03
C ASN A 134 9.69 1.32 15.61
N ARG A 135 9.66 0.00 15.73
CA ARG A 135 10.77 -0.85 15.30
C ARG A 135 10.39 -1.61 14.05
N ALA A 136 11.34 -1.84 13.17
CA ALA A 136 11.12 -2.66 11.98
C ALA A 136 12.39 -3.38 11.53
N CYS A 137 12.19 -4.43 10.75
CA CYS A 137 13.21 -5.07 9.94
C CYS A 137 12.68 -5.26 8.52
N GLU A 138 13.56 -5.26 7.54
CA GLU A 138 13.23 -5.80 6.22
C GLU A 138 13.02 -7.32 6.37
N GLU A 139 11.98 -7.85 5.73
CA GLU A 139 11.49 -9.22 5.99
C GLU A 139 12.56 -10.28 5.72
N TRP A 140 13.34 -10.13 4.65
CA TRP A 140 14.39 -11.08 4.30
C TRP A 140 15.62 -10.94 5.22
N ALA A 141 15.96 -9.72 5.61
CA ALA A 141 17.01 -9.45 6.60
C ALA A 141 16.66 -10.08 7.96
N MET A 142 15.39 -10.03 8.39
CA MET A 142 14.96 -10.70 9.61
C MET A 142 14.98 -12.23 9.47
N LEU A 143 14.46 -12.76 8.36
CA LEU A 143 14.45 -14.20 8.09
C LEU A 143 15.87 -14.81 8.17
N ARG A 144 16.88 -14.11 7.66
CA ARG A 144 18.29 -14.54 7.69
C ARG A 144 19.02 -14.22 9.00
N GLY A 145 18.37 -13.54 9.95
CA GLY A 145 19.00 -13.11 11.21
C GLY A 145 19.96 -11.92 11.08
N ASP A 146 19.97 -11.24 9.93
CA ASP A 146 20.72 -10.02 9.72
C ASP A 146 20.16 -8.88 10.59
N CYS A 147 18.83 -8.80 10.64
CA CYS A 147 18.09 -7.87 11.50
C CYS A 147 17.44 -8.65 12.67
N PRO A 148 17.55 -8.16 13.92
CA PRO A 148 17.07 -8.88 15.10
C PRO A 148 15.54 -8.97 15.17
N VAL A 149 15.01 -10.09 15.66
CA VAL A 149 13.58 -10.23 16.00
C VAL A 149 13.20 -9.12 17.01
N GLY A 150 12.06 -8.46 16.76
CA GLY A 150 11.65 -7.25 17.49
C GLY A 150 12.11 -5.95 16.84
N GLY A 151 12.87 -5.99 15.74
CA GLY A 151 13.17 -4.83 14.91
C GLY A 151 14.26 -3.91 15.44
N VAL A 152 14.79 -3.08 14.53
CA VAL A 152 15.62 -1.93 14.86
C VAL A 152 14.77 -0.66 14.85
N LYS A 153 15.22 0.40 15.54
CA LYS A 153 14.49 1.67 15.56
C LYS A 153 14.32 2.21 14.14
N THR A 154 13.14 2.72 13.82
CA THR A 154 12.87 3.41 12.55
C THR A 154 13.18 4.90 12.63
N THR A 155 13.46 5.41 13.83
CA THR A 155 13.76 6.81 14.14
C THR A 155 15.26 7.04 14.31
N GLY A 156 15.69 8.30 14.27
CA GLY A 156 17.11 8.68 14.38
C GLY A 156 17.86 8.69 13.04
N TYR A 157 17.12 8.76 11.94
CA TYR A 157 17.63 8.83 10.57
C TYR A 157 16.97 10.01 9.85
N ASP A 158 17.73 10.66 8.97
CA ASP A 158 17.28 11.80 8.19
C ASP A 158 16.64 11.39 6.86
N THR A 159 17.08 10.27 6.28
CA THR A 159 16.61 9.80 4.97
C THR A 159 16.04 8.39 5.01
N GLU A 160 15.21 8.06 4.02
CA GLU A 160 14.71 6.70 3.85
C GLU A 160 15.82 5.70 3.57
N ALA A 161 16.81 6.05 2.76
CA ALA A 161 17.97 5.19 2.50
C ALA A 161 18.73 4.84 3.80
N GLN A 162 18.88 5.79 4.72
CA GLN A 162 19.49 5.55 6.03
C GLN A 162 18.65 4.58 6.87
N ARG A 163 17.32 4.73 6.88
CA ARG A 163 16.42 3.78 7.55
C ARG A 163 16.47 2.40 6.91
N TYR A 164 16.47 2.34 5.58
CA TYR A 164 16.57 1.10 4.82
C TYR A 164 17.85 0.34 5.16
N CYS A 165 19.00 1.02 5.23
CA CYS A 165 20.24 0.43 5.71
C CYS A 165 20.07 -0.26 7.07
N ALA A 166 19.42 0.40 8.04
CA ALA A 166 19.17 -0.15 9.36
C ALA A 166 18.24 -1.37 9.31
N TRP A 167 17.11 -1.27 8.59
CA TRP A 167 16.14 -2.36 8.42
C TRP A 167 16.73 -3.58 7.71
N SER A 168 17.68 -3.38 6.80
CA SER A 168 18.44 -4.45 6.13
C SER A 168 19.53 -5.07 7.00
N GLY A 169 19.62 -4.70 8.29
CA GLY A 169 20.58 -5.24 9.25
C GLY A 169 21.96 -4.56 9.22
N GLY A 170 22.06 -3.40 8.58
CA GLY A 170 23.25 -2.55 8.59
C GLY A 170 23.25 -1.55 9.74
N SER A 171 24.37 -0.86 9.90
CA SER A 171 24.54 0.26 10.83
C SER A 171 25.02 1.50 10.08
N THR A 172 24.38 2.63 10.34
CA THR A 172 24.70 3.92 9.71
C THR A 172 24.39 5.09 10.66
N SER A 173 24.91 6.27 10.33
CA SER A 173 24.69 7.51 11.08
C SER A 173 23.88 8.50 10.23
N ALA A 174 23.15 9.39 10.90
CA ALA A 174 22.42 10.51 10.30
C ALA A 174 23.38 11.63 9.84
N VAL A 175 24.18 11.35 8.80
CA VAL A 175 25.14 12.28 8.22
C VAL A 175 25.07 12.23 6.68
N PRO A 176 25.47 13.32 5.98
CA PRO A 176 25.58 13.29 4.52
C PRO A 176 26.59 12.23 4.05
N ASN A 177 26.32 11.58 2.92
CA ASN A 177 27.15 10.51 2.34
C ASN A 177 27.46 9.37 3.33
N ALA A 178 26.50 9.06 4.21
CA ALA A 178 26.66 8.01 5.21
C ALA A 178 26.96 6.65 4.57
N ILE A 179 27.71 5.84 5.32
CA ILE A 179 28.10 4.48 4.92
C ILE A 179 27.28 3.48 5.73
N CYS A 180 26.62 2.56 5.03
CA CYS A 180 25.95 1.41 5.59
C CYS A 180 26.96 0.30 5.84
N LYS A 181 27.19 -0.07 7.10
CA LYS A 181 28.12 -1.14 7.48
C LYS A 181 27.38 -2.39 7.92
N PHE A 182 27.73 -3.54 7.36
CA PHE A 182 27.07 -4.81 7.66
C PHE A 182 27.92 -5.71 8.58
N LYS A 183 27.28 -6.70 9.19
CA LYS A 183 27.93 -7.66 10.12
C LYS A 183 29.04 -8.49 9.48
N ASP A 184 28.95 -8.74 8.18
CA ASP A 184 29.97 -9.45 7.39
C ASP A 184 31.21 -8.59 7.05
N GLY A 185 31.20 -7.32 7.45
CA GLY A 185 32.27 -6.36 7.20
C GLY A 185 32.15 -5.60 5.88
N SER A 186 31.20 -5.98 5.00
CA SER A 186 30.91 -5.24 3.77
C SER A 186 30.35 -3.85 4.09
N GLN A 187 30.61 -2.90 3.20
CA GLN A 187 30.20 -1.51 3.37
C GLN A 187 29.74 -0.93 2.04
N CYS A 188 28.61 -0.23 2.07
CA CYS A 188 28.07 0.49 0.92
C CYS A 188 27.81 1.95 1.28
N ASN A 189 27.92 2.86 0.32
CA ASN A 189 27.24 4.14 0.47
C ASN A 189 25.73 3.88 0.64
N VAL A 190 25.10 4.60 1.59
CA VAL A 190 23.69 4.38 1.94
C VAL A 190 22.76 4.58 0.74
N GLU A 191 22.97 5.62 -0.06
CA GLU A 191 22.14 5.89 -1.24
C GLU A 191 22.39 4.85 -2.34
N GLU A 192 23.63 4.44 -2.54
CA GLU A 192 23.95 3.41 -3.53
C GLU A 192 23.34 2.06 -3.16
N PHE A 193 23.34 1.70 -1.87
CA PHE A 193 22.68 0.50 -1.37
C PHE A 193 21.16 0.54 -1.61
N TYR A 194 20.51 1.65 -1.25
CA TYR A 194 19.07 1.83 -1.43
C TYR A 194 18.63 1.82 -2.90
N ASN A 195 19.48 2.35 -3.78
CA ASN A 195 19.26 2.34 -5.24
C ASN A 195 19.77 1.06 -5.93
N GLY A 196 20.24 0.05 -5.18
CA GLY A 196 20.73 -1.22 -5.70
C GLY A 196 22.02 -1.14 -6.51
N LYS A 197 22.77 -0.03 -6.43
CA LYS A 197 24.08 0.16 -7.08
C LYS A 197 25.23 -0.47 -6.29
N CYS A 198 25.00 -0.81 -5.02
CA CYS A 198 25.93 -1.53 -4.16
C CYS A 198 25.17 -2.62 -3.41
N GLN A 199 25.76 -3.81 -3.23
CA GLN A 199 25.12 -4.92 -2.53
C GLN A 199 25.91 -5.37 -1.30
N LYS A 200 25.18 -5.86 -0.29
CA LYS A 200 25.79 -6.48 0.89
C LYS A 200 26.58 -7.73 0.48
N GLY A 201 27.78 -7.89 1.05
CA GLY A 201 28.68 -9.00 0.75
C GLY A 201 29.58 -8.78 -0.48
N GLU A 202 29.39 -7.67 -1.21
CA GLU A 202 30.30 -7.29 -2.30
C GLU A 202 31.65 -6.88 -1.70
N LYS A 203 32.70 -7.65 -2.02
CA LYS A 203 34.08 -7.31 -1.67
C LYS A 203 34.65 -6.47 -2.80
N ILE A 204 35.04 -5.24 -2.48
CA ILE A 204 35.86 -4.40 -3.36
C ILE A 204 37.24 -5.06 -3.54
#